data_AF-A0A1Y2LWH3-F1
#
_entry.id   AF-A0A1Y2LWH3-F1
#
_cell.length_a   1.000
_cell.length_b   1.000
_cell.length_c   1.000
_cell.angle_alpha   90.00
_cell.angle_beta   90.00
_cell.angle_gamma   90.00
#
_symmetry.space_group_name_H-M   'P 1'
#
loop_
_entity.id
_entity.type
_entity.pdbx_description
1 polymer ?
#
loop_
_entity_poly.entity_id
_entity_poly.type
_entity_poly.pdbx_seq_one_letter_code
_entity_poly.pdbx_strand_id
1 'polypeptide(L)'
;MVTMVHVLSTVVAGTSIAAVATNPTYFKNILDVLVRATGYGSPGGGWRIAAILLALANFKILPFVWHIRIFRALIYQIYIQPTSIPPYALFQPVISSTRTSLMEMDYNMHKSNSTYFSDMDISRTQLFTAIMRNGIRKNSRLGGNKKSALNGAIGATEGTRGSHIIALGGICCNFKKEIKPYKKFEMWTRLLCWDRKWFYLITHLVKPGTSKPTSWTLQPWKKGKTPAKDVSEEELLKGVYATAIAKYVIKRGRITVPPEQALIDADMVPVKPEGWVWQGTVENGHANGVLPKSVEGTEWNWDVIEAERQRGLKVAESYATMDSMHNFFDGGKNGVLGEFPDLFF
;
A
#
# COMPACT_ATOMS: atom_id res chain seq x y z
N MET A 1 -21.32 8.92 -19.06
CA MET A 1 -20.15 9.28 -19.87
C MET A 1 -18.94 8.34 -19.67
N VAL A 2 -18.70 7.77 -18.48
CA VAL A 2 -17.53 6.90 -18.19
C VAL A 2 -17.66 5.46 -18.75
N THR A 3 -18.87 4.90 -18.85
CA THR A 3 -19.12 3.57 -19.42
C THR A 3 -18.84 3.49 -20.93
N MET A 4 -19.05 4.58 -21.67
CA MET A 4 -18.72 4.63 -23.10
C MET A 4 -17.21 4.62 -23.34
N VAL A 5 -16.40 5.23 -22.46
CA VAL A 5 -14.94 5.32 -22.64
C VAL A 5 -14.25 3.97 -22.44
N HIS A 6 -14.73 3.12 -21.53
CA HIS A 6 -14.18 1.77 -21.36
C HIS A 6 -14.60 0.81 -22.47
N VAL A 7 -15.87 0.87 -22.92
CA VAL A 7 -16.33 0.05 -24.05
C VAL A 7 -15.61 0.48 -25.33
N LEU A 8 -15.46 1.79 -25.59
CA LEU A 8 -14.63 2.28 -26.70
C LEU A 8 -13.17 1.82 -26.56
N SER A 9 -12.57 1.89 -25.37
CA SER A 9 -11.16 1.50 -25.18
C SER A 9 -10.90 0.02 -25.47
N THR A 10 -11.77 -0.89 -25.03
CA THR A 10 -11.64 -2.33 -25.33
C THR A 10 -11.97 -2.66 -26.77
N VAL A 11 -12.95 -1.98 -27.37
CA VAL A 11 -13.30 -2.16 -28.79
C VAL A 11 -12.18 -1.60 -29.67
N VAL A 12 -11.63 -0.43 -29.37
CA VAL A 12 -10.49 0.19 -30.07
C VAL A 12 -9.22 -0.66 -29.92
N ALA A 13 -8.94 -1.22 -28.74
CA ALA A 13 -7.80 -2.13 -28.57
C ALA A 13 -7.99 -3.46 -29.34
N GLY A 14 -9.20 -4.03 -29.34
CA GLY A 14 -9.53 -5.25 -30.08
C GLY A 14 -9.52 -5.06 -31.60
N THR A 15 -10.05 -3.93 -32.10
CA THR A 15 -10.00 -3.57 -33.52
C THR A 15 -8.60 -3.19 -33.96
N SER A 16 -7.77 -2.60 -33.09
CA SER A 16 -6.36 -2.33 -33.39
C SER A 16 -5.53 -3.60 -33.52
N ILE A 17 -5.74 -4.61 -32.66
CA ILE A 17 -5.04 -5.90 -32.75
C ILE A 17 -5.49 -6.68 -34.00
N ALA A 18 -6.80 -6.66 -34.31
CA ALA A 18 -7.33 -7.29 -35.51
C ALA A 18 -6.86 -6.59 -36.81
N ALA A 19 -6.82 -5.25 -36.84
CA ALA A 19 -6.32 -4.47 -37.97
C ALA A 19 -4.79 -4.62 -38.18
N VAL A 20 -4.04 -4.83 -37.11
CA VAL A 20 -2.61 -5.16 -37.16
C VAL A 20 -2.37 -6.57 -37.70
N ALA A 21 -3.25 -7.53 -37.40
CA ALA A 21 -3.16 -8.90 -37.88
C ALA A 21 -3.57 -9.07 -39.35
N THR A 22 -4.44 -8.20 -39.88
CA THR A 22 -4.95 -8.29 -41.26
C THR A 22 -4.19 -7.43 -42.27
N ASN A 23 -3.32 -6.52 -41.83
CA ASN A 23 -2.48 -5.71 -42.72
C ASN A 23 -1.06 -6.33 -42.87
N PRO A 24 -0.72 -6.89 -44.05
CA PRO A 24 0.54 -7.60 -44.27
C PRO A 24 1.78 -6.72 -43.99
N THR A 25 1.68 -5.42 -44.25
CA THR A 25 2.77 -4.46 -44.08
C THR A 25 3.05 -4.18 -42.61
N TYR A 26 2.02 -4.03 -41.78
CA TYR A 26 2.19 -3.84 -40.34
C TYR A 26 2.70 -5.10 -39.65
N PHE A 27 2.16 -6.26 -40.03
CA PHE A 27 2.63 -7.54 -39.53
C PHE A 27 4.11 -7.77 -39.89
N LYS A 28 4.52 -7.47 -41.13
CA LYS A 28 5.92 -7.51 -41.55
C LYS A 28 6.79 -6.53 -40.76
N ASN A 29 6.33 -5.30 -40.54
CA ASN A 29 7.07 -4.31 -39.73
C ASN A 29 7.25 -4.77 -38.27
N ILE A 30 6.22 -5.38 -37.66
CA ILE A 30 6.32 -5.94 -36.31
C ILE A 30 7.28 -7.12 -36.28
N LEU A 31 7.21 -8.02 -37.27
CA LEU A 31 8.15 -9.13 -37.40
C LEU A 31 9.58 -8.62 -37.59
N ASP A 32 9.81 -7.62 -38.43
CA ASP A 32 11.14 -7.03 -38.64
C ASP A 32 11.68 -6.40 -37.35
N VAL A 33 10.83 -5.70 -36.58
CA VAL A 33 11.20 -5.18 -35.25
C VAL A 33 11.53 -6.31 -34.28
N LEU A 34 10.72 -7.38 -34.25
CA LEU A 34 10.95 -8.54 -33.39
C LEU A 34 12.24 -9.28 -33.77
N VAL A 35 12.50 -9.51 -35.06
CA VAL A 35 13.72 -10.15 -35.56
C VAL A 35 14.94 -9.30 -35.20
N ARG A 36 14.86 -7.98 -35.36
CA ARG A 36 15.95 -7.07 -34.95
C ARG A 36 16.18 -7.08 -33.44
N ALA A 37 15.11 -7.02 -32.64
CA ALA A 37 15.20 -6.99 -31.18
C ALA A 37 15.71 -8.31 -30.61
N THR A 38 15.26 -9.44 -31.17
CA THR A 38 15.64 -10.79 -30.73
C THR A 38 16.96 -11.27 -31.33
N GLY A 39 17.39 -10.70 -32.47
CA GLY A 39 18.51 -11.21 -33.25
C GLY A 39 18.22 -12.60 -33.83
N TYR A 40 16.95 -12.94 -34.06
CA TYR A 40 16.55 -14.24 -34.60
C TYR A 40 17.27 -14.51 -35.94
N GLY A 41 17.90 -15.69 -36.06
CA GLY A 41 18.71 -16.06 -37.23
C GLY A 41 20.16 -15.52 -37.25
N SER A 42 20.56 -14.70 -36.27
CA SER A 42 21.96 -14.25 -36.10
C SER A 42 22.71 -15.08 -35.05
N PRO A 43 24.06 -15.16 -35.11
CA PRO A 43 24.86 -15.77 -34.05
C PRO A 43 24.54 -15.15 -32.67
N GLY A 44 24.18 -15.99 -31.69
CA GLY A 44 23.77 -15.53 -30.35
C GLY A 44 22.31 -15.07 -30.20
N GLY A 45 21.50 -15.13 -31.26
CA GLY A 45 20.07 -14.78 -31.22
C GLY A 45 19.28 -15.59 -30.19
N GLY A 46 19.59 -16.89 -30.03
CA GLY A 46 18.96 -17.74 -29.00
C GLY A 46 19.18 -17.22 -27.58
N TRP A 47 20.40 -16.78 -27.25
CA TRP A 47 20.71 -16.19 -25.94
C TRP A 47 20.02 -14.85 -25.71
N ARG A 48 19.90 -14.02 -26.76
CA ARG A 48 19.14 -12.76 -26.69
C ARG A 48 17.66 -13.03 -26.42
N ILE A 49 17.05 -13.99 -27.11
CA ILE A 49 15.67 -14.41 -26.87
C ILE A 49 15.51 -14.90 -25.43
N ALA A 50 16.38 -15.78 -24.96
CA ALA A 50 16.34 -16.27 -23.59
C ALA A 50 16.46 -15.15 -22.55
N ALA A 51 17.37 -14.18 -22.76
CA ALA A 51 17.53 -13.02 -21.89
C ALA A 51 16.29 -12.13 -21.87
N ILE A 52 15.67 -11.88 -23.03
CA ILE A 52 14.43 -11.10 -23.14
C ILE A 52 13.29 -11.82 -22.40
N LEU A 53 13.12 -13.12 -22.62
CA LEU A 53 12.08 -13.90 -21.93
C LEU A 53 12.30 -13.89 -20.41
N LEU A 54 13.54 -14.05 -19.95
CA LEU A 54 13.89 -13.97 -18.53
C LEU A 54 13.60 -12.58 -17.96
N ALA A 55 13.91 -11.51 -18.69
CA ALA A 55 13.62 -10.14 -18.29
C ALA A 55 12.11 -9.87 -18.22
N LEU A 56 11.33 -10.37 -19.17
CA LEU A 56 9.86 -10.24 -19.17
C LEU A 56 9.22 -11.04 -18.03
N ALA A 57 9.68 -12.27 -17.81
CA ALA A 57 9.26 -13.11 -16.68
C ALA A 57 9.53 -12.45 -15.32
N ASN A 58 10.59 -11.64 -15.24
CA ASN A 58 11.02 -10.92 -14.05
C ASN A 58 10.85 -9.40 -14.15
N PHE A 59 9.96 -8.93 -15.02
CA PHE A 59 9.81 -7.50 -15.30
C PHE A 59 9.64 -6.68 -14.02
N LYS A 60 8.92 -7.22 -13.03
CA LYS A 60 8.64 -6.57 -11.74
C LYS A 60 9.90 -6.22 -10.94
N ILE A 61 11.00 -6.95 -11.12
CA ILE A 61 12.25 -6.81 -10.36
C ILE A 61 13.35 -6.16 -11.20
N LEU A 62 13.10 -5.85 -12.48
CA LEU A 62 14.08 -5.11 -13.27
C LEU A 62 14.42 -3.77 -12.58
N PRO A 63 15.66 -3.28 -12.74
CA PRO A 63 16.06 -1.99 -12.19
C PRO A 63 15.04 -0.89 -12.48
N PHE A 64 14.80 -0.03 -11.51
CA PHE A 64 13.84 1.08 -11.55
C PHE A 64 12.35 0.70 -11.66
N VAL A 65 11.96 -0.54 -11.96
CA VAL A 65 10.53 -0.90 -12.08
C VAL A 65 9.78 -0.74 -10.76
N TRP A 66 10.42 -1.03 -9.62
CA TRP A 66 9.85 -0.72 -8.31
C TRP A 66 9.54 0.78 -8.12
N HIS A 67 10.45 1.67 -8.55
CA HIS A 67 10.25 3.12 -8.49
C HIS A 67 9.06 3.54 -9.35
N ILE A 68 8.97 3.02 -10.58
CA ILE A 68 7.81 3.26 -11.46
C ILE A 68 6.52 2.83 -10.77
N ARG A 69 6.50 1.66 -10.11
CA ARG A 69 5.31 1.17 -9.39
C ARG A 69 4.90 2.10 -8.24
N ILE A 70 5.87 2.61 -7.45
CA ILE A 70 5.62 3.57 -6.37
C ILE A 70 5.13 4.91 -6.92
N PHE A 71 5.85 5.51 -7.88
CA PHE A 71 5.46 6.81 -8.42
C PHE A 71 4.12 6.75 -9.13
N ARG A 72 3.82 5.65 -9.83
CA ARG A 72 2.48 5.43 -10.40
C ARG A 72 1.41 5.40 -9.32
N ALA A 73 1.67 4.78 -8.17
CA ALA A 73 0.73 4.77 -7.04
C ALA A 73 0.54 6.17 -6.44
N LEU A 74 1.64 6.89 -6.19
CA LEU A 74 1.63 8.27 -5.68
C LEU A 74 0.87 9.21 -6.61
N ILE A 75 1.27 9.27 -7.88
CA ILE A 75 0.69 10.17 -8.89
C ILE A 75 -0.79 9.83 -9.08
N TYR A 76 -1.14 8.55 -9.15
CA TYR A 76 -2.53 8.15 -9.30
C TYR A 76 -3.39 8.66 -8.14
N GLN A 77 -2.96 8.46 -6.90
CA GLN A 77 -3.74 8.88 -5.75
C GLN A 77 -3.78 10.40 -5.58
N ILE A 78 -2.73 11.14 -5.94
CA ILE A 78 -2.71 12.60 -5.77
C ILE A 78 -3.50 13.31 -6.88
N TYR A 79 -3.31 12.90 -8.13
CA TYR A 79 -3.71 13.68 -9.31
C TYR A 79 -4.76 13.02 -10.19
N ILE A 80 -4.83 11.70 -10.25
CA ILE A 80 -5.66 10.99 -11.25
C ILE A 80 -6.96 10.47 -10.64
N GLN A 81 -6.93 10.02 -9.38
CA GLN A 81 -8.08 9.40 -8.71
C GLN A 81 -9.26 10.38 -8.66
N PRO A 82 -10.33 10.18 -9.46
CA PRO A 82 -11.41 11.16 -9.61
C PRO A 82 -12.27 11.33 -8.36
N THR A 83 -12.37 10.30 -7.51
CA THR A 83 -13.23 10.35 -6.33
C THR A 83 -12.50 10.98 -5.16
N SER A 84 -13.14 11.97 -4.53
CA SER A 84 -12.69 12.53 -3.26
C SER A 84 -12.78 11.48 -2.16
N ILE A 85 -11.81 11.44 -1.26
CA ILE A 85 -11.84 10.53 -0.12
C ILE A 85 -12.78 11.09 0.95
N PRO A 86 -13.83 10.37 1.36
CA PRO A 86 -14.68 10.82 2.45
C PRO A 86 -14.07 10.45 3.82
N PRO A 87 -14.33 11.21 4.89
CA PRO A 87 -13.72 10.98 6.21
C PRO A 87 -14.00 9.59 6.80
N TYR A 88 -15.22 9.08 6.65
CA TYR A 88 -15.62 7.75 7.15
C TYR A 88 -14.81 6.59 6.53
N ALA A 89 -14.09 6.83 5.44
CA ALA A 89 -13.23 5.83 4.80
C ALA A 89 -11.87 5.65 5.48
N LEU A 90 -11.57 6.42 6.54
CA LEU A 90 -10.26 6.43 7.23
C LEU A 90 -9.73 5.03 7.57
N PHE A 91 -10.60 4.14 8.05
CA PHE A 91 -10.23 2.80 8.46
C PHE A 91 -10.50 1.72 7.40
N GLN A 92 -11.03 2.09 6.23
CA GLN A 92 -11.32 1.15 5.15
C GLN A 92 -10.02 0.66 4.49
N PRO A 93 -9.95 -0.63 4.11
CA PRO A 93 -8.78 -1.17 3.43
C PRO A 93 -8.74 -0.76 1.96
N VAL A 94 -7.53 -0.56 1.43
CA VAL A 94 -7.28 -0.63 -0.02
C VAL A 94 -6.88 -2.05 -0.41
N ILE A 95 -7.33 -2.46 -1.60
CA ILE A 95 -6.98 -3.75 -2.19
C ILE A 95 -6.04 -3.50 -3.36
N SER A 96 -4.89 -4.16 -3.33
CA SER A 96 -3.93 -4.19 -4.43
C SER A 96 -3.57 -5.64 -4.73
N SER A 97 -3.14 -5.95 -5.96
CA SER A 97 -2.81 -7.34 -6.33
C SER A 97 -1.56 -7.39 -7.19
N THR A 98 -0.82 -8.47 -7.04
CA THR A 98 0.43 -8.73 -7.77
C THR A 98 0.70 -10.24 -7.83
N ARG A 99 1.83 -10.62 -8.44
CA ARG A 99 2.31 -12.01 -8.56
C ARG A 99 3.76 -12.10 -8.09
N THR A 100 4.18 -13.30 -7.72
CA THR A 100 5.60 -13.61 -7.42
C THR A 100 6.36 -13.90 -8.70
N SER A 101 7.22 -13.00 -9.15
CA SER A 101 8.15 -13.26 -10.26
C SER A 101 9.20 -14.30 -9.86
N LEU A 102 9.79 -14.99 -10.83
CA LEU A 102 10.75 -16.08 -10.58
C LEU A 102 11.93 -15.64 -9.70
N MET A 103 12.48 -14.45 -9.95
CA MET A 103 13.63 -13.89 -9.24
C MET A 103 13.26 -13.22 -7.90
N GLU A 104 11.99 -13.31 -7.46
CA GLU A 104 11.60 -12.98 -6.09
C GLU A 104 11.65 -14.18 -5.16
N MET A 105 11.99 -15.35 -5.70
CA MET A 105 11.98 -16.59 -4.96
C MET A 105 13.29 -16.77 -4.20
N ASP A 106 13.20 -17.45 -3.07
CA ASP A 106 14.37 -17.94 -2.34
C ASP A 106 14.76 -19.35 -2.80
N TYR A 107 15.74 -19.94 -2.11
CA TYR A 107 16.23 -21.29 -2.38
C TYR A 107 15.16 -22.38 -2.25
N ASN A 108 14.09 -22.14 -1.49
CA ASN A 108 13.00 -23.10 -1.31
C ASN A 108 11.97 -23.05 -2.44
N MET A 109 12.14 -22.15 -3.41
CA MET A 109 11.23 -21.95 -4.53
C MET A 109 9.85 -21.42 -4.10
N HIS A 110 9.86 -20.51 -3.14
CA HIS A 110 8.69 -19.69 -2.77
C HIS A 110 9.11 -18.23 -2.69
N LYS A 111 8.14 -17.33 -2.61
CA LYS A 111 8.42 -15.90 -2.44
C LYS A 111 9.34 -15.70 -1.23
N SER A 112 10.52 -15.13 -1.46
CA SER A 112 11.49 -14.83 -0.43
C SER A 112 10.90 -13.84 0.58
N ASN A 113 11.17 -14.07 1.87
CA ASN A 113 10.67 -13.26 2.99
C ASN A 113 10.90 -11.76 2.79
N SER A 114 12.05 -11.38 2.24
CA SER A 114 12.42 -9.97 2.00
C SER A 114 11.58 -9.30 0.91
N THR A 115 11.14 -10.06 -0.10
CA THR A 115 10.42 -9.51 -1.24
C THR A 115 8.95 -9.21 -0.95
N TYR A 116 8.43 -9.61 0.21
CA TYR A 116 7.09 -9.21 0.67
C TYR A 116 7.02 -7.71 0.88
N PHE A 117 8.07 -7.11 1.44
CA PHE A 117 8.11 -5.69 1.79
C PHE A 117 8.02 -4.78 0.55
N SER A 118 8.65 -5.16 -0.55
CA SER A 118 8.62 -4.38 -1.79
C SER A 118 7.23 -4.28 -2.41
N ASP A 119 6.41 -5.32 -2.26
CA ASP A 119 5.00 -5.32 -2.69
C ASP A 119 4.11 -4.55 -1.69
N MET A 120 4.36 -4.70 -0.38
CA MET A 120 3.67 -3.96 0.67
C MET A 120 3.93 -2.45 0.56
N ASP A 121 5.12 -2.00 0.15
CA ASP A 121 5.41 -0.58 -0.11
C ASP A 121 4.41 0.04 -1.08
N ILE A 122 4.12 -0.66 -2.18
CA ILE A 122 3.15 -0.19 -3.17
C ILE A 122 1.75 -0.11 -2.56
N SER A 123 1.35 -1.12 -1.79
CA SER A 123 0.03 -1.18 -1.15
C SER A 123 -0.16 -0.07 -0.11
N ARG A 124 0.83 0.12 0.77
CA ARG A 124 0.86 1.17 1.79
C ARG A 124 0.90 2.56 1.16
N THR A 125 1.65 2.74 0.07
CA THR A 125 1.66 3.97 -0.71
C THR A 125 0.29 4.31 -1.27
N GLN A 126 -0.45 3.32 -1.83
CA GLN A 126 -1.81 3.54 -2.32
C GLN A 126 -2.76 4.01 -1.21
N LEU A 127 -2.74 3.36 -0.04
CA LEU A 127 -3.58 3.74 1.09
C LEU A 127 -3.20 5.12 1.63
N PHE A 128 -1.95 5.26 2.07
CA PHE A 128 -1.55 6.39 2.88
C PHE A 128 -1.55 7.69 2.08
N THR A 129 -1.23 7.62 0.78
CA THR A 129 -1.37 8.76 -0.12
C THR A 129 -2.83 9.13 -0.36
N ALA A 130 -3.74 8.16 -0.39
CA ALA A 130 -5.17 8.45 -0.49
C ALA A 130 -5.68 9.18 0.76
N ILE A 131 -5.32 8.69 1.96
CA ILE A 131 -5.68 9.32 3.24
C ILE A 131 -5.08 10.72 3.35
N MET A 132 -3.80 10.89 3.02
CA MET A 132 -3.10 12.18 3.14
C MET A 132 -3.30 13.12 1.94
N ARG A 133 -4.11 12.73 0.95
CA ARG A 133 -4.23 13.46 -0.33
C ARG A 133 -4.54 14.93 -0.14
N ASN A 134 -5.56 15.24 0.66
CA ASN A 134 -6.01 16.61 0.87
C ASN A 134 -4.92 17.43 1.56
N GLY A 135 -4.28 16.86 2.60
CA GLY A 135 -3.16 17.51 3.29
C GLY A 135 -1.97 17.79 2.36
N ILE A 136 -1.63 16.84 1.47
CA ILE A 136 -0.56 17.01 0.47
C ILE A 136 -0.94 18.12 -0.53
N ARG A 137 -2.18 18.13 -1.04
CA ARG A 137 -2.64 19.10 -2.05
C ARG A 137 -2.73 20.52 -1.48
N LYS A 138 -3.29 20.69 -0.27
CA LYS A 138 -3.37 22.00 0.42
C LYS A 138 -2.00 22.62 0.65
N ASN A 139 -0.97 21.79 0.88
CA ASN A 139 0.40 22.23 1.11
C ASN A 139 1.25 22.29 -0.18
N SER A 140 0.70 21.92 -1.33
CA SER A 140 1.40 21.99 -2.61
C SER A 140 1.44 23.42 -3.15
N ARG A 141 2.56 23.82 -3.78
CA ARG A 141 2.75 25.16 -4.36
C ARG A 141 1.70 25.55 -5.41
N LEU A 142 1.03 24.57 -6.04
CA LEU A 142 -0.03 24.80 -7.01
C LEU A 142 -1.33 25.33 -6.39
N GLY A 143 -1.52 25.19 -5.07
CA GLY A 143 -2.76 25.54 -4.38
C GLY A 143 -2.99 27.03 -4.15
N GLY A 144 -2.09 27.93 -4.57
CA GLY A 144 -2.25 29.39 -4.47
C GLY A 144 -2.33 29.96 -3.04
N ASN A 145 -2.43 29.12 -2.01
CA ASN A 145 -2.60 29.55 -0.63
C ASN A 145 -1.33 30.27 -0.12
N LYS A 146 -1.52 31.52 0.31
CA LYS A 146 -0.58 32.22 1.19
C LYS A 146 -0.38 31.35 2.45
N LYS A 147 0.85 31.41 2.99
CA LYS A 147 1.32 30.73 4.21
C LYS A 147 0.16 30.24 5.08
N SER A 148 -0.01 28.92 5.24
CA SER A 148 -0.82 28.39 6.33
C SER A 148 -0.16 28.87 7.63
N ALA A 149 -0.64 29.99 8.16
CA ALA A 149 -0.49 30.34 9.54
C ALA A 149 -1.48 29.43 10.27
N LEU A 150 -0.97 28.33 10.83
CA LEU A 150 -1.76 27.56 11.77
C LEU A 150 -1.96 28.48 12.99
N ASN A 151 -3.22 28.79 13.31
CA ASN A 151 -3.54 29.53 14.53
C ASN A 151 -3.17 28.66 15.74
N GLY A 152 -2.03 28.96 16.35
CA GLY A 152 -1.86 29.07 17.81
C GLY A 152 -2.51 28.04 18.74
N ALA A 153 -2.46 26.74 18.46
CA ALA A 153 -2.77 25.72 19.47
C ALA A 153 -1.86 24.48 19.35
N ILE A 154 -1.01 24.34 20.37
CA ILE A 154 -0.18 23.19 20.76
C ILE A 154 0.73 22.60 19.66
N GLY A 155 1.98 23.09 19.64
CA GLY A 155 3.09 22.44 18.92
C GLY A 155 3.42 23.06 17.56
N ALA A 156 3.71 24.37 17.56
CA ALA A 156 4.32 25.18 16.50
C ALA A 156 4.71 24.45 15.20
N THR A 157 3.76 24.36 14.26
CA THR A 157 4.06 24.25 12.82
C THR A 157 4.04 25.62 12.15
N GLU A 158 4.27 26.69 12.92
CA GLU A 158 4.41 28.04 12.38
C GLU A 158 5.64 28.12 11.48
N GLY A 159 5.41 28.43 10.20
CA GLY A 159 6.47 28.89 9.29
C GLY A 159 7.31 27.81 8.58
N THR A 160 7.15 26.51 8.83
CA THR A 160 7.96 25.51 8.10
C THR A 160 7.42 25.26 6.69
N ARG A 161 8.15 25.68 5.67
CA ARG A 161 8.00 25.19 4.29
C ARG A 161 8.66 23.81 4.20
N GLY A 162 7.96 22.83 3.63
CA GLY A 162 8.53 21.51 3.33
C GLY A 162 7.50 20.59 2.70
N SER A 163 7.92 19.70 1.79
CA SER A 163 7.04 18.63 1.34
C SER A 163 6.76 17.70 2.52
N HIS A 164 5.57 17.10 2.54
CA HIS A 164 5.27 16.03 3.49
C HIS A 164 6.17 14.85 3.14
N ILE A 165 7.09 14.51 4.03
CA ILE A 165 7.90 13.29 3.92
C ILE A 165 7.22 12.24 4.78
N ILE A 166 6.75 11.19 4.13
CA ILE A 166 6.19 10.01 4.78
C ILE A 166 7.33 9.01 4.90
N ALA A 167 7.81 8.78 6.11
CA ALA A 167 8.94 7.90 6.37
C ALA A 167 8.50 6.64 7.12
N LEU A 168 8.97 5.48 6.64
CA LEU A 168 8.81 4.20 7.32
C LEU A 168 9.79 4.13 8.50
N GLY A 169 9.29 3.98 9.72
CA GLY A 169 10.12 3.83 10.92
C GLY A 169 10.40 2.39 11.31
N GLY A 170 9.62 1.44 10.79
CA GLY A 170 9.78 0.02 11.08
C GLY A 170 8.66 -0.79 10.44
N ILE A 171 8.95 -2.06 10.16
CA ILE A 171 7.98 -3.04 9.72
C ILE A 171 8.27 -4.40 10.38
N CYS A 172 7.20 -5.12 10.73
CA CYS A 172 7.25 -6.52 11.14
C CYS A 172 6.28 -7.31 10.27
N CYS A 173 6.64 -8.54 9.90
CA CYS A 173 5.80 -9.41 9.07
C CYS A 173 5.83 -10.84 9.61
N ASN A 174 4.63 -11.39 9.82
CA ASN A 174 4.43 -12.78 10.21
C ASN A 174 3.98 -13.58 8.99
N PHE A 175 4.71 -14.64 8.68
CA PHE A 175 4.43 -15.53 7.55
C PHE A 175 3.63 -16.74 8.04
N LYS A 176 2.52 -17.04 7.37
CA LYS A 176 1.60 -18.15 7.70
C LYS A 176 1.60 -19.24 6.64
N LYS A 177 1.65 -18.86 5.36
CA LYS A 177 1.69 -19.79 4.21
C LYS A 177 2.55 -19.24 3.10
N GLU A 178 3.26 -20.13 2.44
CA GLU A 178 4.09 -19.84 1.27
C GLU A 178 3.28 -19.36 0.05
N ILE A 179 3.90 -18.48 -0.75
CA ILE A 179 3.37 -18.04 -2.04
C ILE A 179 4.26 -18.61 -3.15
N LYS A 180 3.69 -19.49 -3.97
CA LYS A 180 4.38 -20.14 -5.10
C LYS A 180 4.68 -19.15 -6.25
N PRO A 181 5.66 -19.48 -7.12
CA PRO A 181 5.92 -18.77 -8.37
C PRO A 181 4.67 -18.43 -9.16
N TYR A 182 4.61 -17.20 -9.66
CA TYR A 182 3.53 -16.61 -10.48
C TYR A 182 2.13 -16.65 -9.87
N LYS A 183 1.98 -17.14 -8.63
CA LYS A 183 0.72 -17.17 -7.91
C LYS A 183 0.29 -15.73 -7.64
N LYS A 184 -0.94 -15.40 -8.07
CA LYS A 184 -1.55 -14.11 -7.76
C LYS A 184 -1.97 -14.08 -6.30
N PHE A 185 -1.73 -12.95 -5.65
CA PHE A 185 -2.24 -12.67 -4.31
C PHE A 185 -2.77 -11.23 -4.23
N GLU A 186 -3.58 -10.97 -3.21
CA GLU A 186 -4.11 -9.66 -2.88
C GLU A 186 -3.47 -9.15 -1.59
N MET A 187 -3.21 -7.86 -1.53
CA MET A 187 -2.76 -7.12 -0.35
C MET A 187 -3.89 -6.20 0.07
N TRP A 188 -4.38 -6.43 1.27
CA TRP A 188 -5.41 -5.65 1.94
C TRP A 188 -4.72 -4.81 3.00
N THR A 189 -4.60 -3.51 2.73
CA THR A 189 -3.88 -2.58 3.62
C THR A 189 -4.86 -1.57 4.20
N ARG A 190 -4.87 -1.41 5.52
CA ARG A 190 -5.71 -0.41 6.21
C ARG A 190 -4.90 0.33 7.29
N LEU A 191 -5.40 1.49 7.68
CA LEU A 191 -4.98 2.14 8.91
C LEU A 191 -5.49 1.30 10.09
N LEU A 192 -4.58 0.88 10.96
CA LEU A 192 -4.92 0.16 12.19
C LEU A 192 -5.25 1.16 13.30
N CYS A 193 -4.34 2.09 13.56
CA CYS A 193 -4.46 3.15 14.57
C CYS A 193 -3.32 4.17 14.42
N TRP A 194 -3.24 5.11 15.34
CA TRP A 194 -2.09 5.99 15.52
C TRP A 194 -1.87 6.30 17.01
N ASP A 195 -0.62 6.64 17.33
CA ASP A 195 -0.23 7.21 18.62
C ASP A 195 0.14 8.70 18.47
N ARG A 196 0.92 9.26 19.41
CA ARG A 196 1.35 10.67 19.39
C ARG A 196 2.33 11.01 18.24
N LYS A 197 3.02 10.03 17.67
CA LYS A 197 4.13 10.17 16.71
C LYS A 197 3.95 9.34 15.44
N TRP A 198 3.39 8.15 15.55
CA TRP A 198 3.38 7.12 14.52
C TRP A 198 1.96 6.76 14.08
N PHE A 199 1.80 6.57 12.77
CA PHE A 199 0.68 5.84 12.18
C PHE A 199 1.04 4.35 12.09
N TYR A 200 0.11 3.48 12.42
CA TYR A 200 0.28 2.03 12.28
C TYR A 200 -0.61 1.51 11.16
N LEU A 201 0.00 0.98 10.11
CA LEU A 201 -0.70 0.35 8.99
C LEU A 201 -0.57 -1.17 9.11
N ILE A 202 -1.66 -1.87 8.84
CA ILE A 202 -1.67 -3.34 8.76
C ILE A 202 -1.93 -3.76 7.33
N THR A 203 -1.16 -4.73 6.84
CA THR A 203 -1.28 -5.32 5.50
C THR A 203 -1.45 -6.82 5.62
N HIS A 204 -2.57 -7.34 5.13
CA HIS A 204 -2.79 -8.77 4.99
C HIS A 204 -2.57 -9.21 3.54
N LEU A 205 -1.72 -10.20 3.34
CA LEU A 205 -1.57 -10.88 2.05
C LEU A 205 -2.48 -12.08 2.04
N VAL A 206 -3.38 -12.15 1.07
CA VAL A 206 -4.43 -13.18 1.02
C VAL A 206 -4.54 -13.78 -0.38
N LYS A 207 -5.13 -14.98 -0.43
CA LYS A 207 -5.57 -15.60 -1.68
C LYS A 207 -6.61 -14.69 -2.36
N PRO A 208 -6.53 -14.48 -3.68
CA PRO A 208 -7.50 -13.65 -4.38
C PRO A 208 -8.92 -14.16 -4.19
N GLY A 209 -9.85 -13.25 -3.88
CA GLY A 209 -11.25 -13.57 -3.66
C GLY A 209 -11.57 -14.20 -2.30
N THR A 210 -10.62 -14.24 -1.35
CA THR A 210 -10.90 -14.59 0.06
C THR A 210 -11.93 -13.65 0.67
N SER A 211 -11.88 -12.35 0.35
CA SER A 211 -12.91 -11.39 0.72
C SER A 211 -13.52 -10.76 -0.54
N LYS A 212 -14.83 -10.50 -0.49
CA LYS A 212 -15.63 -9.94 -1.58
C LYS A 212 -16.22 -8.61 -1.10
N PRO A 213 -15.62 -7.46 -1.47
CA PRO A 213 -16.13 -6.17 -1.02
C PRO A 213 -17.51 -5.88 -1.63
N THR A 214 -18.43 -5.45 -0.78
CA THR A 214 -19.80 -5.07 -1.14
C THR A 214 -19.86 -3.70 -1.80
N SER A 215 -18.92 -2.80 -1.50
CA SER A 215 -18.84 -1.44 -2.05
C SER A 215 -17.40 -0.99 -2.29
N TRP A 216 -17.23 0.10 -3.06
CA TRP A 216 -15.92 0.65 -3.46
C TRP A 216 -15.89 2.17 -3.32
N THR A 217 -15.47 2.68 -2.16
CA THR A 217 -15.54 4.12 -1.85
C THR A 217 -14.77 5.00 -2.83
N LEU A 218 -13.52 4.65 -3.14
CA LEU A 218 -12.69 5.41 -4.09
C LEU A 218 -12.89 4.99 -5.55
N GLN A 219 -13.74 3.98 -5.82
CA GLN A 219 -14.00 3.48 -7.16
C GLN A 219 -15.49 3.15 -7.31
N PRO A 220 -16.41 4.12 -7.11
CA PRO A 220 -17.86 3.87 -7.04
C PRO A 220 -18.45 3.29 -8.33
N TRP A 221 -17.73 3.43 -9.46
CA TRP A 221 -18.09 2.81 -10.73
C TRP A 221 -17.86 1.29 -10.77
N LYS A 222 -17.13 0.71 -9.80
CA LYS A 222 -16.98 -0.74 -9.69
C LYS A 222 -18.20 -1.36 -9.03
N LYS A 223 -18.72 -2.41 -9.66
CA LYS A 223 -19.79 -3.22 -9.08
C LYS A 223 -19.29 -3.89 -7.80
N GLY A 224 -20.06 -3.72 -6.73
CA GLY A 224 -19.94 -4.53 -5.52
C GLY A 224 -20.12 -6.00 -5.83
N LYS A 225 -19.55 -6.86 -5.00
CA LYS A 225 -19.83 -8.30 -5.04
C LYS A 225 -20.69 -8.66 -3.85
N THR A 226 -21.86 -9.23 -4.11
CA THR A 226 -22.65 -9.87 -3.06
C THR A 226 -21.96 -11.18 -2.68
N PRO A 227 -21.61 -11.40 -1.40
CA PRO A 227 -21.16 -12.69 -0.94
C PRO A 227 -22.25 -13.73 -1.22
N ALA A 228 -21.88 -14.91 -1.75
CA ALA A 228 -22.84 -16.01 -1.95
C ALA A 228 -23.19 -16.71 -0.63
N LYS A 229 -22.37 -16.50 0.40
CA LYS A 229 -22.48 -17.02 1.77
C LYS A 229 -21.68 -16.10 2.69
N ASP A 230 -22.12 -15.94 3.93
CA ASP A 230 -21.29 -15.33 4.99
C ASP A 230 -20.05 -16.21 5.19
N VAL A 231 -18.88 -15.64 4.88
CA VAL A 231 -17.59 -16.33 4.99
C VAL A 231 -17.19 -16.34 6.46
N SER A 232 -16.92 -17.51 7.02
CA SER A 232 -16.53 -17.61 8.43
C SER A 232 -15.14 -17.01 8.66
N GLU A 233 -14.87 -16.56 9.88
CA GLU A 233 -13.57 -16.00 10.25
C GLU A 233 -12.42 -16.99 9.99
N GLU A 234 -12.63 -18.27 10.29
CA GLU A 234 -11.66 -19.33 10.01
C GLU A 234 -11.34 -19.47 8.52
N GLU A 235 -12.34 -19.32 7.64
CA GLU A 235 -12.15 -19.35 6.19
C GLU A 235 -11.31 -18.16 5.72
N LEU A 236 -11.56 -16.97 6.27
CA LEU A 236 -10.74 -15.79 6.01
C LEU A 236 -9.28 -16.02 6.44
N LEU A 237 -9.08 -16.52 7.66
CA LEU A 237 -7.76 -16.83 8.23
C LEU A 237 -7.03 -17.93 7.48
N LYS A 238 -7.73 -18.90 6.88
CA LYS A 238 -7.15 -19.92 5.98
C LYS A 238 -6.66 -19.31 4.67
N GLY A 239 -7.24 -18.18 4.24
CA GLY A 239 -6.84 -17.44 3.05
C GLY A 239 -5.59 -16.57 3.21
N VAL A 240 -5.13 -16.32 4.45
CA VAL A 240 -3.99 -15.44 4.74
C VAL A 240 -2.66 -16.17 4.49
N TYR A 241 -1.80 -15.56 3.65
CA TYR A 241 -0.40 -15.95 3.46
C TYR A 241 0.51 -15.31 4.49
N ALA A 242 0.36 -14.00 4.72
CA ALA A 242 1.19 -13.24 5.64
C ALA A 242 0.42 -12.02 6.17
N THR A 243 0.83 -11.52 7.33
CA THR A 243 0.31 -10.28 7.91
C THR A 243 1.47 -9.42 8.39
N ALA A 244 1.48 -8.15 8.02
CA ALA A 244 2.50 -7.21 8.40
C ALA A 244 1.92 -5.97 9.09
N ILE A 245 2.63 -5.44 10.07
CA ILE A 245 2.38 -4.16 10.69
C ILE A 245 3.56 -3.22 10.42
N ALA A 246 3.27 -1.97 10.11
CA ALA A 246 4.28 -0.97 9.81
C ALA A 246 3.97 0.36 10.49
N LYS A 247 5.00 1.02 11.00
CA LYS A 247 4.88 2.35 11.61
C LYS A 247 5.44 3.45 10.69
N TYR A 248 4.66 4.51 10.51
CA TYR A 248 5.00 5.65 9.65
C TYR A 248 4.99 6.95 10.42
N VAL A 249 5.97 7.80 10.14
CA VAL A 249 6.04 9.17 10.65
C VAL A 249 5.87 10.15 9.50
N ILE A 250 5.15 11.22 9.75
CA ILE A 250 5.08 12.36 8.84
C ILE A 250 6.06 13.41 9.33
N LYS A 251 6.95 13.84 8.44
CA LYS A 251 7.88 14.93 8.68
C LYS A 251 7.60 16.08 7.72
N ARG A 252 7.69 17.29 8.26
CA ARG A 252 7.66 18.55 7.53
C ARG A 252 9.00 19.25 7.76
N GLY A 253 9.93 19.05 6.84
CA GLY A 253 11.33 19.40 7.06
C GLY A 253 11.92 18.58 8.22
N ARG A 254 12.39 19.25 9.27
CA ARG A 254 12.93 18.61 10.49
C ARG A 254 11.88 18.34 11.57
N ILE A 255 10.65 18.85 11.40
CA ILE A 255 9.58 18.71 12.40
C ILE A 255 8.78 17.44 12.12
N THR A 256 8.53 16.65 13.16
CA THR A 256 7.57 15.56 13.10
C THR A 256 6.16 16.11 13.32
N VAL A 257 5.26 15.83 12.38
CA VAL A 257 3.85 16.21 12.48
C VAL A 257 3.10 15.10 13.22
N PRO A 258 2.39 15.41 14.32
CA PRO A 258 1.57 14.42 15.02
C PRO A 258 0.50 13.81 14.09
N PRO A 259 0.22 12.49 14.19
CA PRO A 259 -0.77 11.84 13.35
C PRO A 259 -2.16 12.48 13.36
N GLU A 260 -2.64 12.90 14.54
CA GLU A 260 -3.93 13.59 14.69
C GLU A 260 -3.97 14.89 13.88
N GLN A 261 -2.93 15.73 14.00
CA GLN A 261 -2.84 16.98 13.23
C GLN A 261 -2.80 16.69 11.72
N ALA A 262 -2.04 15.69 11.29
CA ALA A 262 -1.96 15.33 9.87
C ALA A 262 -3.31 14.82 9.32
N LEU A 263 -4.11 14.13 10.14
CA LEU A 263 -5.46 13.70 9.76
C LEU A 263 -6.44 14.88 9.69
N ILE A 264 -6.34 15.86 10.61
CA ILE A 264 -7.11 17.11 10.55
C ILE A 264 -6.77 17.88 9.27
N ASP A 265 -5.48 18.06 9.00
CA ASP A 265 -5.01 18.76 7.79
C ASP A 265 -5.50 18.08 6.50
N ALA A 266 -5.65 16.75 6.54
CA ALA A 266 -6.15 15.91 5.47
C ALA A 266 -7.68 15.78 5.40
N ASP A 267 -8.43 16.49 6.26
CA ASP A 267 -9.91 16.40 6.35
C ASP A 267 -10.43 14.98 6.66
N MET A 268 -9.62 14.15 7.34
CA MET A 268 -9.98 12.76 7.64
C MET A 268 -10.62 12.60 9.02
N VAL A 269 -10.34 13.53 9.94
CA VAL A 269 -10.96 13.60 11.26
C VAL A 269 -11.45 15.03 11.53
N PRO A 270 -12.59 15.23 12.21
CA PRO A 270 -13.04 16.55 12.60
C PRO A 270 -12.18 17.12 13.74
N VAL A 271 -12.26 18.43 13.98
CA VAL A 271 -11.69 19.03 15.20
C VAL A 271 -12.43 18.48 16.42
N LYS A 272 -11.71 18.20 17.52
CA LYS A 272 -12.34 17.74 18.76
C LYS A 272 -13.29 18.80 19.31
N PRO A 273 -14.53 18.44 19.69
CA PRO A 273 -15.42 19.36 20.40
C PRO A 273 -14.79 19.84 21.71
N GLU A 274 -15.08 21.07 22.11
CA GLU A 274 -14.63 21.60 23.40
C GLU A 274 -15.16 20.74 24.55
N GLY A 275 -14.29 20.41 25.50
CA GLY A 275 -14.63 19.55 26.63
C GLY A 275 -14.84 18.07 26.28
N TRP A 276 -14.58 17.65 25.03
CA TRP A 276 -14.65 16.22 24.68
C TRP A 276 -13.58 15.44 25.43
N VAL A 277 -14.03 14.44 26.16
CA VAL A 277 -13.20 13.44 26.85
C VAL A 277 -13.72 12.09 26.44
N TRP A 278 -12.82 11.17 26.13
CA TRP A 278 -13.19 9.80 25.83
C TRP A 278 -13.83 9.14 27.06
N GLN A 279 -15.14 8.85 26.97
CA GLN A 279 -15.92 8.23 28.05
C GLN A 279 -16.11 6.71 27.86
N GLY A 280 -15.63 6.14 26.77
CA GLY A 280 -15.91 4.75 26.39
C GLY A 280 -15.04 3.72 27.12
N THR A 281 -15.69 2.62 27.53
CA THR A 281 -15.01 1.36 27.82
C THR A 281 -14.63 0.70 26.51
N VAL A 282 -13.36 0.32 26.35
CA VAL A 282 -12.97 -0.59 25.26
C VAL A 282 -13.62 -1.92 25.59
N GLU A 283 -14.77 -2.23 24.99
CA GLU A 283 -15.33 -3.58 25.08
C GLU A 283 -14.20 -4.54 24.72
N ASN A 284 -13.87 -5.45 25.63
CA ASN A 284 -12.98 -6.57 25.37
C ASN A 284 -13.71 -7.51 24.41
N GLY A 285 -13.97 -7.05 23.19
CA GLY A 285 -13.99 -7.95 22.07
C GLY A 285 -12.67 -8.66 22.11
N HIS A 286 -12.72 -9.99 22.18
CA HIS A 286 -11.61 -10.86 21.85
C HIS A 286 -10.81 -10.29 20.67
N ALA A 287 -9.55 -10.68 20.51
CA ALA A 287 -8.67 -10.31 19.39
C ALA A 287 -9.20 -10.66 17.96
N ASN A 288 -10.52 -10.85 17.81
CA ASN A 288 -11.28 -11.50 16.76
C ASN A 288 -12.25 -10.53 16.04
N GLY A 289 -12.21 -9.22 16.33
CA GLY A 289 -13.02 -8.21 15.64
C GLY A 289 -12.21 -7.41 14.62
N VAL A 290 -11.69 -8.03 13.56
CA VAL A 290 -10.73 -7.41 12.62
C VAL A 290 -11.35 -6.36 11.66
N LEU A 291 -12.66 -6.18 11.65
CA LEU A 291 -13.33 -5.24 10.74
C LEU A 291 -13.99 -4.09 11.51
N PRO A 292 -13.84 -2.84 11.05
CA PRO A 292 -14.60 -1.73 11.63
C PRO A 292 -16.07 -1.95 11.30
N LYS A 293 -16.99 -1.70 12.25
CA LYS A 293 -18.42 -1.64 11.92
C LYS A 293 -18.58 -0.56 10.84
N SER A 294 -19.30 -0.87 9.76
CA SER A 294 -19.57 0.11 8.70
C SER A 294 -20.43 1.22 9.29
N VAL A 295 -19.86 2.40 9.46
CA VAL A 295 -20.57 3.58 9.95
C VAL A 295 -21.43 4.09 8.80
N GLU A 296 -22.74 3.92 8.87
CA GLU A 296 -23.66 4.60 7.96
C GLU A 296 -23.58 6.12 8.20
N GLY A 297 -23.71 6.90 7.13
CA GLY A 297 -23.16 8.26 6.95
C GLY A 297 -23.65 9.39 7.87
N THR A 298 -24.17 9.12 9.06
CA THR A 298 -24.61 10.11 10.06
C THR A 298 -23.82 10.08 11.38
N GLU A 299 -22.95 9.09 11.62
CA GLU A 299 -22.27 8.90 12.92
C GLU A 299 -20.74 9.05 12.90
N TRP A 300 -20.15 9.76 11.92
CA TRP A 300 -18.70 10.01 11.93
C TRP A 300 -18.32 11.08 12.96
N ASN A 301 -18.13 10.66 14.21
CA ASN A 301 -17.77 11.49 15.35
C ASN A 301 -16.49 10.97 16.06
N TRP A 302 -15.99 11.73 17.04
CA TRP A 302 -14.78 11.37 17.77
C TRP A 302 -14.91 10.09 18.59
N ASP A 303 -16.11 9.71 19.01
CA ASP A 303 -16.29 8.48 19.80
C ASP A 303 -16.04 7.24 18.94
N VAL A 304 -16.57 7.23 17.70
CA VAL A 304 -16.32 6.15 16.73
C VAL A 304 -14.85 6.10 16.31
N ILE A 305 -14.26 7.27 16.05
CA ILE A 305 -12.85 7.38 15.66
C ILE A 305 -11.93 6.87 16.77
N GLU A 306 -12.17 7.30 18.01
CA GLU A 306 -11.36 6.95 19.16
C GLU A 306 -11.54 5.47 19.52
N ALA A 307 -12.75 4.92 19.44
CA ALA A 307 -12.99 3.49 19.65
C ALA A 307 -12.15 2.62 18.69
N GLU A 308 -12.17 2.93 17.39
CA GLU A 308 -11.36 2.22 16.39
C GLU A 308 -9.86 2.44 16.61
N ARG A 309 -9.44 3.67 16.98
CA ARG A 309 -8.05 3.97 17.30
C ARG A 309 -7.56 3.15 18.49
N GLN A 310 -8.33 3.10 19.58
CA GLN A 310 -8.02 2.35 20.80
C GLN A 310 -7.99 0.83 20.56
N ARG A 311 -8.90 0.32 19.73
CA ARG A 311 -8.89 -1.10 19.30
C ARG A 311 -7.57 -1.48 18.65
N GLY A 312 -7.09 -0.66 17.72
CA GLY A 312 -5.81 -0.90 17.05
C GLY A 312 -4.59 -0.58 17.92
N LEU A 313 -4.72 0.34 18.89
CA LEU A 313 -3.62 0.79 19.74
C LEU A 313 -3.07 -0.35 20.61
N LYS A 314 -3.94 -1.23 21.13
CA LYS A 314 -3.54 -2.43 21.90
C LYS A 314 -2.48 -3.28 21.17
N VAL A 315 -2.64 -3.47 19.86
CA VAL A 315 -1.69 -4.22 19.04
C VAL A 315 -0.45 -3.38 18.71
N ALA A 316 -0.64 -2.10 18.43
CA ALA A 316 0.45 -1.18 18.11
C ALA A 316 1.41 -0.95 19.28
N GLU A 317 0.93 -0.91 20.52
CA GLU A 317 1.76 -0.80 21.73
C GLU A 317 2.71 -2.00 21.84
N SER A 318 2.21 -3.22 21.64
CA SER A 318 3.04 -4.42 21.62
C SER A 318 4.13 -4.32 20.55
N TYR A 319 3.79 -3.85 19.35
CA TYR A 319 4.78 -3.62 18.30
C TYR A 319 5.77 -2.50 18.65
N ALA A 320 5.32 -1.42 19.28
CA ALA A 320 6.17 -0.31 19.70
C ALA A 320 7.20 -0.73 20.77
N THR A 321 6.86 -1.66 21.67
CA THR A 321 7.83 -2.20 22.64
C THR A 321 9.03 -2.86 21.98
N MET A 322 8.89 -3.35 20.74
CA MET A 322 10.00 -3.94 19.98
C MET A 322 11.11 -2.95 19.66
N ASP A 323 10.89 -1.63 19.77
CA ASP A 323 11.97 -0.64 19.62
C ASP A 323 13.07 -0.81 20.69
N SER A 324 12.72 -1.38 21.85
CA SER A 324 13.68 -1.71 22.89
C SER A 324 14.66 -2.83 22.49
N MET A 325 14.40 -3.56 21.40
CA MET A 325 15.30 -4.61 20.90
C MET A 325 16.70 -4.08 20.57
N HIS A 326 16.83 -2.79 20.25
CA HIS A 326 18.14 -2.16 20.06
C HIS A 326 19.04 -2.27 21.30
N ASN A 327 18.47 -2.38 22.50
CA ASN A 327 19.24 -2.50 23.74
C ASN A 327 19.84 -3.90 23.97
N PHE A 328 19.45 -4.91 23.17
CA PHE A 328 20.04 -6.25 23.23
C PHE A 328 21.39 -6.33 22.52
N PHE A 329 21.76 -5.32 21.72
CA PHE A 329 23.08 -5.27 21.12
C PHE A 329 24.12 -4.94 22.19
N ASP A 330 24.88 -5.96 22.60
CA ASP A 330 25.88 -5.83 23.66
C ASP A 330 27.30 -5.56 23.12
N GLY A 331 27.50 -5.60 21.80
CA GLY A 331 28.79 -5.41 21.15
C GLY A 331 29.75 -6.59 21.31
N GLY A 332 29.26 -7.79 21.66
CA GLY A 332 30.11 -8.96 21.83
C GLY A 332 30.98 -8.90 23.09
N LYS A 333 30.45 -8.32 24.19
CA LYS A 333 31.17 -8.16 25.48
C LYS A 333 31.80 -9.46 25.99
N ASN A 334 31.18 -10.59 25.69
CA ASN A 334 31.63 -11.92 26.12
C ASN A 334 32.32 -12.70 24.99
N GLY A 335 32.79 -12.00 23.95
CA GLY A 335 33.29 -12.59 22.72
C GLY A 335 32.22 -12.73 21.63
N VAL A 336 32.67 -13.02 20.41
CA VAL A 336 31.82 -13.29 19.25
C VAL A 336 32.11 -14.69 18.73
N LEU A 337 31.11 -15.34 18.11
CA LEU A 337 31.25 -16.70 17.58
C LEU A 337 32.20 -16.77 16.36
N GLY A 338 32.23 -15.71 15.55
CA GLY A 338 33.06 -15.62 14.37
C GLY A 338 32.67 -14.41 13.51
N GLU A 339 33.57 -14.05 12.60
CA GLU A 339 33.36 -13.02 11.58
C GLU A 339 33.45 -13.70 10.21
N PHE A 340 32.41 -13.53 9.39
CA PHE A 340 32.31 -14.17 8.10
C PHE A 340 32.04 -13.10 7.04
N PRO A 341 33.03 -12.81 6.17
CA PRO A 341 32.81 -11.88 5.09
C PRO A 341 31.82 -12.44 4.06
N ASP A 342 31.15 -11.53 3.35
CA ASP A 342 30.39 -11.89 2.15
C ASP A 342 31.36 -12.08 0.96
N LEU A 343 30.87 -12.54 -0.19
CA LEU A 343 31.65 -12.96 -1.36
C LEU A 343 32.77 -12.00 -1.82
N PHE A 344 32.66 -10.70 -1.54
CA PHE A 344 33.59 -9.66 -2.01
C PHE A 344 34.09 -8.71 -0.92
N PHE A 345 34.01 -9.09 0.37
CA PHE A 345 34.48 -8.26 1.48
C PHE A 345 35.55 -8.94 2.31
#